data_AF-B6A893-F1
#
_entry.id   AF-B6A893-F1
#
_cell.length_a   1.000
_cell.length_b   1.000
_cell.length_c   1.000
_cell.angle_alpha   90.00
_cell.angle_beta   90.00
_cell.angle_gamma   90.00
#
_symmetry.space_group_name_H-M   'P 1'
#
loop_
_entity.id
_entity.type
_entity.pdbx_description
1 polymer ?
#
loop_
_entity_poly.entity_id
_entity_poly.type
_entity_poly.pdbx_seq_one_letter_code
_entity_poly.pdbx_strand_id
1 'polypeptide(L)'
;MKIPKRIQPLVDDGLVDEVIRRLKSGKEADVYVVRCGSDIRCAKVYKEAENRSFKQAVQYQEGRKVRNSRDARAMAKGSKFGRKQQEETWQTAEVDALYVLANAGVRVPQPYACLDGVLLMELVTDENGSAAPRLSDVPLTPEQAVHDHALDHSIR
;
A
#
# COMPACT_ATOMS: atom_id res chain seq x y z
N MET A 1 18.06 -0.98 9.18
CA MET A 1 17.07 -0.66 10.25
C MET A 1 16.57 -1.97 10.85
N LYS A 2 16.10 -2.01 12.11
CA LYS A 2 15.41 -3.22 12.63
C LYS A 2 14.08 -3.41 11.88
N ILE A 3 13.85 -4.61 11.32
CA ILE A 3 12.62 -4.94 10.61
C ILE A 3 11.44 -4.90 11.61
N PRO A 4 10.37 -4.13 11.34
CA PRO A 4 9.16 -4.16 12.17
C PRO A 4 8.54 -5.56 12.20
N LYS A 5 8.06 -5.99 13.37
CA LYS A 5 7.46 -7.34 13.56
C LYS A 5 6.38 -7.68 12.52
N ARG A 6 5.60 -6.68 12.10
CA ARG A 6 4.53 -6.83 11.09
C ARG A 6 5.06 -7.05 9.66
N ILE A 7 6.28 -6.62 9.35
CA ILE A 7 6.91 -6.83 8.03
C ILE A 7 7.70 -8.15 8.01
N GLN A 8 8.09 -8.69 9.16
CA GLN A 8 8.90 -9.91 9.25
C GLN A 8 8.31 -11.10 8.45
N PRO A 9 6.99 -11.40 8.49
CA PRO A 9 6.42 -12.46 7.66
C PRO A 9 6.72 -12.28 6.17
N LEU A 10 6.53 -11.05 5.63
CA LEU A 10 6.83 -10.75 4.23
C LEU A 10 8.31 -10.96 3.88
N VAL A 11 9.22 -10.81 4.86
CA VAL A 11 10.64 -11.10 4.67
C VAL A 11 10.90 -12.60 4.67
N ASP A 12 10.31 -13.32 5.62
CA ASP A 12 10.42 -14.77 5.74
C ASP A 12 9.87 -15.48 4.48
N ASP A 13 8.87 -14.88 3.82
CA ASP A 13 8.23 -15.38 2.60
C ASP A 13 8.91 -14.89 1.30
N GLY A 14 9.96 -14.07 1.42
CA GLY A 14 10.73 -13.55 0.28
C GLY A 14 10.03 -12.48 -0.55
N LEU A 15 9.00 -11.82 -0.02
CA LEU A 15 8.31 -10.70 -0.67
C LEU A 15 9.02 -9.36 -0.44
N VAL A 16 9.75 -9.24 0.68
CA VAL A 16 10.56 -8.07 1.05
C VAL A 16 11.96 -8.54 1.42
N ASP A 17 13.00 -7.93 0.85
CA ASP A 17 14.39 -8.28 1.20
C ASP A 17 14.89 -7.47 2.39
N GLU A 18 14.57 -6.16 2.40
CA GLU A 18 15.03 -5.25 3.45
C GLU A 18 14.05 -4.10 3.71
N VAL A 19 14.05 -3.63 4.96
CA VAL A 19 13.42 -2.37 5.36
C VAL A 19 14.48 -1.28 5.39
N ILE A 20 14.40 -0.36 4.43
CA ILE A 20 15.39 0.71 4.23
C ILE A 20 15.20 1.78 5.30
N ARG A 21 14.00 2.36 5.38
CA ARG A 21 13.66 3.41 6.34
C ARG A 21 12.17 3.50 6.57
N ARG A 22 11.76 4.14 7.67
CA ARG A 22 10.37 4.60 7.83
C ARG A 22 10.17 5.85 6.98
N LEU A 23 9.12 5.88 6.18
CA LEU A 23 8.73 7.03 5.36
C LEU A 23 7.86 7.99 6.17
N LYS A 24 6.80 7.47 6.80
CA LYS A 24 5.84 8.28 7.53
C LYS A 24 5.21 7.49 8.68
N SER A 25 4.92 8.19 9.77
CA SER A 25 4.06 7.70 10.84
C SER A 25 2.69 8.36 10.71
N GLY A 26 1.64 7.56 10.79
CA GLY A 26 0.25 8.03 10.81
C GLY A 26 -0.48 7.57 12.06
N LYS A 27 -1.72 8.03 12.20
CA LYS A 27 -2.62 7.57 13.25
C LYS A 27 -3.03 6.11 13.04
N GLU A 28 -3.32 5.75 11.80
CA GLU A 28 -3.92 4.46 11.44
C GLU A 28 -2.90 3.47 10.88
N ALA A 29 -1.79 3.96 10.34
CA ALA A 29 -0.77 3.15 9.72
C ALA A 29 0.60 3.83 9.75
N ASP A 30 1.64 3.02 9.65
CA ASP A 30 3.02 3.46 9.42
C ASP A 30 3.44 3.01 8.02
N VAL A 31 4.14 3.88 7.29
CA VAL A 31 4.63 3.58 5.94
C VAL A 31 6.14 3.46 5.97
N TYR A 32 6.65 2.39 5.40
CA TYR A 32 8.08 2.09 5.29
C TYR A 32 8.49 2.00 3.83
N VAL A 33 9.72 2.41 3.53
CA VAL A 33 10.39 2.13 2.26
C VAL A 33 11.09 0.79 2.38
N VAL A 34 10.83 -0.12 1.44
CA VAL A 34 11.33 -1.50 1.44
C VAL A 34 11.90 -1.86 0.08
N ARG A 35 12.83 -2.83 0.06
CA ARG A 35 13.33 -3.44 -1.17
C ARG A 35 12.58 -4.74 -1.46
N CYS A 36 12.22 -4.94 -2.72
CA CYS A 36 11.60 -6.15 -3.25
C CYS A 36 12.31 -6.52 -4.56
N GLY A 37 13.33 -7.37 -4.50
CA GLY A 37 14.26 -7.65 -5.59
C GLY A 37 15.02 -6.39 -6.01
N SER A 38 14.90 -6.03 -7.28
CA SER A 38 15.45 -4.78 -7.84
C SER A 38 14.62 -3.54 -7.50
N ASP A 39 13.39 -3.72 -7.03
CA ASP A 39 12.43 -2.62 -6.90
C ASP A 39 12.44 -2.01 -5.49
N ILE A 40 12.18 -0.71 -5.43
CA ILE A 40 11.88 0.00 -4.19
C ILE A 40 10.38 0.24 -4.09
N ARG A 41 9.78 -0.13 -2.95
CA ARG A 41 8.34 -0.10 -2.72
C ARG A 41 8.01 0.50 -1.36
N CYS A 42 6.72 0.72 -1.13
CA CYS A 42 6.16 1.10 0.16
C CYS A 42 5.47 -0.10 0.84
N ALA A 43 5.78 -0.33 2.11
CA ALA A 43 5.00 -1.20 2.99
C ALA A 43 4.17 -0.33 3.95
N LYS A 44 2.86 -0.28 3.74
CA LYS A 44 1.90 0.37 4.63
C LYS A 44 1.42 -0.64 5.67
N VAL A 45 1.89 -0.47 6.91
CA VAL A 45 1.60 -1.32 8.06
C VAL A 45 0.46 -0.70 8.87
N TYR A 46 -0.69 -1.35 8.91
CA TYR A 46 -1.85 -0.88 9.66
C TYR A 46 -1.71 -1.14 11.16
N LYS A 47 -2.16 -0.19 11.98
CA LYS A 47 -2.18 -0.32 13.44
C LYS A 47 -3.44 -1.08 13.87
N GLU A 48 -3.27 -1.95 14.85
CA GLU A 48 -4.36 -2.75 15.45
C GLU A 48 -5.48 -1.87 16.01
N ALA A 49 -6.71 -2.37 16.00
CA ALA A 49 -7.91 -1.63 16.42
C ALA A 49 -7.81 -1.08 17.86
N GLU A 50 -7.11 -1.78 18.75
CA GLU A 50 -6.89 -1.36 20.15
C GLU A 50 -5.90 -0.18 20.28
N ASN A 51 -5.09 0.06 19.24
CA ASN A 51 -4.21 1.22 19.13
C ASN A 51 -4.77 2.32 18.23
N ARG A 52 -6.01 2.17 17.73
CA ARG A 52 -6.73 3.26 17.08
C ARG A 52 -7.24 4.16 18.19
N SER A 53 -6.68 5.36 18.32
CA SER A 53 -7.16 6.39 19.26
C SER A 53 -8.53 6.99 18.86
N PHE A 54 -9.45 6.17 18.35
CA PHE A 54 -10.80 6.53 17.98
C PHE A 54 -11.80 5.63 18.71
N LYS A 55 -12.36 6.16 19.80
CA LYS A 55 -13.62 5.71 20.36
C LYS A 55 -14.71 5.98 19.30
N GLN A 56 -15.51 4.96 18.99
CA GLN A 56 -16.67 4.94 18.07
C GLN A 56 -16.39 4.48 16.63
N ALA A 57 -16.52 3.17 16.40
CA ALA A 57 -16.77 2.59 15.09
C ALA A 57 -17.66 1.35 15.24
N VAL A 58 -18.96 1.58 15.45
CA VAL A 58 -20.00 0.56 15.27
C VAL A 58 -20.87 1.05 14.12
N GLN A 59 -21.25 0.12 13.24
CA GLN A 59 -21.96 0.27 11.96
C GLN A 59 -21.01 0.44 10.78
N TYR A 60 -20.80 -0.65 10.03
CA TYR A 60 -20.74 -0.73 8.56
C TYR A 60 -20.27 -2.15 8.20
N GLN A 61 -21.15 -3.13 8.41
CA GLN A 61 -21.00 -4.49 7.88
C GLN A 61 -22.35 -4.98 7.39
N GLU A 62 -22.75 -4.56 6.18
CA GLU A 62 -23.72 -5.33 5.41
C GLU A 62 -23.26 -5.42 3.95
N GLY A 63 -22.95 -6.66 3.56
CA GLY A 63 -23.00 -7.13 2.19
C GLY A 63 -21.84 -6.72 1.28
N ARG A 64 -20.86 -7.61 1.09
CA ARG A 64 -20.23 -7.86 -0.23
C ARG A 64 -19.39 -9.14 -0.20
N LYS A 65 -19.74 -10.09 -1.08
CA LYS A 65 -19.01 -11.34 -1.37
C LYS A 65 -17.89 -11.07 -2.38
N VAL A 66 -16.72 -11.65 -2.16
CA VAL A 66 -15.52 -11.48 -3.01
C VAL A 66 -15.55 -12.43 -4.22
N ARG A 67 -15.17 -11.92 -5.39
CA ARG A 67 -15.18 -12.65 -6.67
C ARG A 67 -13.76 -12.64 -7.29
N ASN A 68 -13.18 -13.84 -7.32
CA ASN A 68 -12.01 -14.36 -8.05
C ASN A 68 -11.50 -13.58 -9.29
N SER A 69 -10.17 -13.50 -9.52
CA SER A 69 -9.44 -14.35 -10.49
C SER A 69 -7.99 -13.90 -10.81
N ARG A 70 -7.08 -14.90 -11.01
CA ARG A 70 -6.04 -15.00 -12.08
C ARG A 70 -4.52 -14.84 -11.87
N ASP A 71 -3.95 -14.63 -10.69
CA ASP A 71 -2.46 -14.56 -10.53
C ASP A 71 -1.78 -15.89 -10.18
N ALA A 72 -2.26 -16.97 -10.80
CA ALA A 72 -1.94 -18.36 -10.46
C ALA A 72 -0.56 -18.89 -10.92
N ARG A 73 0.37 -18.07 -11.44
CA ARG A 73 1.62 -18.59 -12.05
C ARG A 73 2.94 -18.17 -11.38
N ALA A 74 2.91 -17.37 -10.33
CA ALA A 74 4.06 -17.20 -9.43
C ALA A 74 4.04 -18.18 -8.23
N MET A 75 2.96 -18.95 -8.06
CA MET A 75 2.70 -19.84 -6.91
C MET A 75 3.33 -21.25 -7.01
N ALA A 76 4.26 -21.47 -7.95
CA ALA A 76 4.76 -22.80 -8.29
C ALA A 76 5.96 -23.30 -7.47
N LYS A 77 6.46 -22.55 -6.48
CA LYS A 77 7.49 -23.04 -5.54
C LYS A 77 6.86 -23.26 -4.17
N GLY A 78 6.27 -24.45 -4.00
CA GLY A 78 5.57 -24.90 -2.80
C GLY A 78 6.42 -24.91 -1.54
N SER A 79 6.63 -23.74 -0.93
CA SER A 79 7.04 -23.63 0.45
C SER A 79 5.82 -23.79 1.36
N LYS A 80 6.05 -24.16 2.63
CA LYS A 80 5.05 -24.27 3.71
C LYS A 80 4.07 -23.08 3.79
N PHE A 81 4.45 -21.94 3.22
CA PHE A 81 3.68 -20.71 3.08
C PHE A 81 2.38 -20.88 2.27
N GLY A 82 2.36 -21.74 1.24
CA GLY A 82 1.18 -21.97 0.41
C GLY A 82 -0.01 -22.61 1.15
N ARG A 83 0.23 -23.28 2.29
CA ARG A 83 -0.83 -23.83 3.16
C ARG A 83 -1.36 -22.83 4.19
N LYS A 84 -0.67 -21.70 4.39
CA LYS A 84 -1.08 -20.64 5.32
C LYS A 84 -1.91 -19.53 4.66
N GLN A 85 -2.14 -19.64 3.35
CA GLN A 85 -3.04 -18.78 2.56
C GLN A 85 -4.54 -19.00 2.90
N GLN A 86 -4.85 -19.65 4.03
CA GLN A 86 -6.20 -20.04 4.43
C GLN A 86 -6.77 -19.23 5.61
N GLU A 87 -6.02 -18.30 6.22
CA GLU A 87 -6.54 -17.51 7.35
C GLU A 87 -6.35 -16.00 7.13
N GLU A 88 -7.48 -15.35 6.83
CA GLU A 88 -7.78 -13.91 6.87
C GLU A 88 -6.88 -12.96 6.04
N THR A 89 -7.20 -12.85 4.75
CA THR A 89 -6.87 -11.64 3.99
C THR A 89 -7.61 -10.45 4.63
N TRP A 90 -6.88 -9.64 5.40
CA TRP A 90 -7.38 -8.36 5.87
C TRP A 90 -7.55 -7.44 4.67
N GLN A 91 -8.74 -7.44 4.09
CA GLN A 91 -9.12 -6.60 2.98
C GLN A 91 -9.98 -5.46 3.51
N THR A 92 -9.40 -4.26 3.56
CA THR A 92 -10.16 -3.06 3.93
C THR A 92 -10.77 -2.39 2.72
N ALA A 93 -11.81 -1.59 2.96
CA ALA A 93 -12.37 -0.69 1.97
C ALA A 93 -11.31 0.18 1.29
N GLU A 94 -10.23 0.55 1.99
CA GLU A 94 -9.10 1.29 1.40
C GLU A 94 -8.35 0.45 0.37
N VAL A 95 -8.00 -0.79 0.70
CA VAL A 95 -7.31 -1.70 -0.22
C VAL A 95 -8.18 -1.95 -1.45
N ASP A 96 -9.48 -2.20 -1.26
CA ASP A 96 -10.42 -2.39 -2.37
C ASP A 96 -10.53 -1.16 -3.26
N ALA A 97 -10.69 0.02 -2.66
CA ALA A 97 -10.77 1.27 -3.42
C ALA A 97 -9.48 1.49 -4.22
N LEU A 98 -8.31 1.21 -3.63
CA LEU A 98 -7.04 1.36 -4.30
C LEU A 98 -6.92 0.45 -5.53
N TYR A 99 -7.30 -0.83 -5.42
CA TYR A 99 -7.34 -1.75 -6.56
C TYR A 99 -8.35 -1.31 -7.63
N VAL A 100 -9.54 -0.85 -7.23
CA VAL A 100 -10.55 -0.34 -8.17
C VAL A 100 -10.02 0.86 -8.95
N LEU A 101 -9.40 1.83 -8.27
CA LEU A 101 -8.83 3.02 -8.91
C LEU A 101 -7.67 2.67 -9.84
N ALA A 102 -6.75 1.81 -9.41
CA ALA A 102 -5.64 1.34 -10.24
C ALA A 102 -6.14 0.63 -11.50
N ASN A 103 -7.13 -0.26 -11.37
CA ASN A 103 -7.73 -0.98 -12.50
C ASN A 103 -8.52 -0.06 -13.45
N ALA A 104 -8.99 1.09 -12.95
CA ALA A 104 -9.64 2.12 -13.76
C ALA A 104 -8.64 3.07 -14.44
N GLY A 105 -7.32 2.85 -14.29
CA GLY A 105 -6.27 3.70 -14.88
C GLY A 105 -6.04 5.00 -14.13
N VAL A 106 -6.64 5.19 -12.95
CA VAL A 106 -6.43 6.38 -12.12
C VAL A 106 -5.00 6.34 -11.55
N ARG A 107 -4.32 7.49 -11.52
CA ARG A 107 -2.98 7.61 -10.93
C ARG A 107 -3.03 7.46 -9.40
N VAL A 108 -2.91 6.22 -8.94
CA VAL A 108 -2.75 5.84 -7.54
C VAL A 108 -1.53 4.95 -7.36
N PRO A 109 -0.91 4.87 -6.17
CA PRO A 109 0.19 3.94 -5.93
C PRO A 109 -0.23 2.51 -6.31
N GLN A 110 0.48 1.87 -7.24
CA GLN A 110 0.13 0.53 -7.71
C GLN A 110 0.18 -0.46 -6.53
N PRO A 111 -0.93 -1.11 -6.14
CA PRO A 111 -0.91 -2.14 -5.12
C PRO A 111 -0.34 -3.45 -5.67
N TYR A 112 0.43 -4.17 -4.85
CA TYR A 112 1.04 -5.47 -5.19
C TYR A 112 0.49 -6.62 -4.34
N ALA A 113 0.35 -6.42 -3.03
CA ALA A 113 -0.13 -7.45 -2.11
C ALA A 113 -0.64 -6.84 -0.80
N CYS A 114 -1.60 -7.48 -0.14
CA CYS A 114 -2.01 -7.15 1.23
C CYS A 114 -1.99 -8.41 2.08
N LEU A 115 -1.08 -8.48 3.05
CA LEU A 115 -0.80 -9.68 3.86
C LEU A 115 -0.55 -9.26 5.31
N ASP A 116 -1.17 -9.94 6.28
CA ASP A 116 -0.94 -9.73 7.72
C ASP A 116 -1.08 -8.27 8.23
N GLY A 117 -1.94 -7.48 7.57
CA GLY A 117 -2.12 -6.05 7.86
C GLY A 117 -1.02 -5.16 7.28
N VAL A 118 -0.31 -5.63 6.26
CA VAL A 118 0.69 -4.88 5.49
C VAL A 118 0.28 -4.82 4.01
N LEU A 119 0.02 -3.61 3.51
CA LEU A 119 -0.19 -3.34 2.09
C LEU A 119 1.15 -2.97 1.44
N LEU A 120 1.62 -3.79 0.51
CA LEU A 120 2.76 -3.51 -0.36
C LEU A 120 2.27 -2.76 -1.61
N MET A 121 2.81 -1.58 -1.86
CA MET A 121 2.42 -0.72 -2.98
C MET A 121 3.64 0.05 -3.54
N GLU A 122 3.48 0.66 -4.71
CA GLU A 122 4.47 1.54 -5.33
C GLU A 122 4.94 2.65 -4.38
N LEU A 123 6.24 2.95 -4.43
CA LEU A 123 6.77 4.20 -3.89
C LEU A 123 6.62 5.29 -4.96
N VAL A 124 5.72 6.25 -4.72
CA VAL A 124 5.62 7.43 -5.58
C VAL A 124 6.83 8.32 -5.34
N THR A 125 7.56 8.63 -6.40
CA THR A 125 8.80 9.42 -6.34
C THR A 125 8.73 10.67 -7.20
N ASP A 126 9.55 11.65 -6.85
CA ASP A 126 9.89 12.77 -7.74
C ASP A 126 10.93 12.35 -8.79
N GLU A 127 11.31 13.30 -9.64
CA GLU A 127 12.29 13.11 -10.71
C GLU A 127 13.69 12.69 -10.20
N ASN A 128 13.97 12.96 -8.92
CA ASN A 128 15.24 12.60 -8.27
C ASN A 128 15.18 11.24 -7.57
N GLY A 129 14.06 10.51 -7.68
CA GLY A 129 13.84 9.23 -7.01
C GLY A 129 13.57 9.36 -5.51
N SER A 130 13.35 10.58 -5.00
CA SER A 130 12.95 10.82 -3.61
C SER A 130 11.44 10.65 -3.47
N ALA A 131 10.97 10.27 -2.27
CA ALA A 131 9.53 10.12 -2.04
C ALA A 131 8.80 11.44 -2.32
N ALA A 132 7.78 11.39 -3.18
CA ALA A 132 7.08 12.59 -3.62
C ALA A 132 6.49 13.34 -2.42
N PRO A 133 6.59 14.69 -2.39
CA PRO A 133 6.00 15.48 -1.32
C PRO A 133 4.47 15.42 -1.38
N ARG A 134 3.82 15.70 -0.25
CA ARG A 134 2.37 15.94 -0.29
C ARG A 134 2.10 17.26 -0.96
N LEU A 135 0.98 17.37 -1.66
CA LEU A 135 0.52 18.63 -2.25
C LEU A 135 0.48 19.79 -1.23
N SER A 136 0.12 19.51 0.03
CA SER A 136 0.11 20.51 1.11
C SER A 136 1.48 21.08 1.47
N ASP A 137 2.55 20.34 1.15
CA ASP A 137 3.94 20.70 1.46
C ASP A 137 4.63 21.33 0.24
N VAL A 138 3.92 21.47 -0.89
CA VAL A 138 4.43 22.07 -2.14
C VAL A 138 3.97 23.53 -2.22
N PRO A 139 4.88 24.51 -2.28
CA PRO A 139 4.52 25.89 -2.54
C PRO A 139 4.08 26.03 -4.01
N LEU A 140 2.83 26.44 -4.22
CA LEU A 140 2.27 26.68 -5.54
C LEU A 140 1.97 28.18 -5.70
N THR A 141 2.45 28.76 -6.81
CA THR A 141 1.93 30.07 -7.23
C THR A 141 0.55 29.87 -7.87
N PRO A 142 -0.29 30.91 -7.91
CA PRO A 142 -1.59 30.83 -8.59
C PRO A 142 -1.47 30.33 -10.05
N GLU A 143 -0.45 30.79 -10.77
CA GLU A 143 -0.22 30.42 -12.17
C GLU A 143 0.15 28.94 -12.31
N GLN A 144 1.01 28.43 -11.44
CA GLN A 144 1.41 27.02 -11.42
C GLN A 144 0.21 26.11 -11.10
N ALA A 145 -0.62 26.50 -10.12
CA ALA A 145 -1.80 25.72 -9.75
C ALA A 145 -2.81 25.60 -10.92
N VAL A 146 -3.01 26.68 -11.68
CA VAL A 146 -3.89 26.68 -12.87
C VAL A 146 -3.30 25.80 -13.99
N HIS A 147 -2.00 25.91 -14.24
CA HIS A 147 -1.31 25.09 -15.23
C HIS A 147 -1.40 23.60 -14.91
N ASP A 148 -1.09 23.21 -13.68
CA ASP A 148 -1.08 21.80 -13.26
C ASP A 148 -2.49 21.21 -13.25
N HIS A 149 -3.50 22.00 -12.87
CA HIS A 149 -4.90 21.59 -12.98
C HIS A 149 -5.31 21.31 -14.44
N ALA A 150 -4.85 22.13 -15.39
CA ALA A 150 -5.14 21.91 -16.81
C ALA A 150 -4.44 20.66 -17.36
N LEU A 151 -3.23 20.33 -16.88
CA LEU A 151 -2.51 19.12 -17.24
C LEU A 151 -3.20 17.85 -16.73
N ASP A 152 -3.82 17.88 -15.55
CA ASP A 152 -4.53 16.72 -14.96
C ASP A 152 -5.72 16.25 -15.84
N HIS A 153 -6.25 17.13 -16.70
CA HIS A 153 -7.28 16.77 -17.69
C HIS A 153 -6.74 16.17 -19.00
N SER A 154 -5.42 16.19 -19.21
CA SER A 154 -4.74 15.67 -20.40
C SER A 154 -4.17 14.26 -20.23
N ILE A 155 -4.07 13.76 -19.00
CA ILE A 155 -3.64 12.39 -18.68
C ILE A 155 -4.91 11.51 -18.63
N ARG A 156 -5.45 11.19 -19.81
CA ARG A 156 -6.48 10.15 -20.00
C ARG A 156 -6.03 9.12 -21.01
#